data_AF-A0AAW6Y3A1-F1
#
_entry.id   AF-A0AAW6Y3A1-F1
#
_cell.length_a   1.000
_cell.length_b   1.000
_cell.length_c   1.000
_cell.angle_alpha   90.00
_cell.angle_beta   90.00
_cell.angle_gamma   90.00
#
_symmetry.space_group_name_H-M   'P 1'
#
loop_
_entity.id
_entity.type
_entity.pdbx_description
1 polymer ?
#
loop_
_entity_poly.entity_id
_entity_poly.type
_entity_poly.pdbx_seq_one_letter_code
_entity_poly.pdbx_strand_id
1 'polypeptide(L)'
;NARFQATNVKARNSTSVICNELVLTASPEFFANSKNLEDWIKVQMEYLHNEYGENAINAVLHLDEQTPHIHAFITPIENKNGIYKLNNKSYMKKYETMQDIYFKYNKPLGLIRGIKKEVSNAE
;
A
#
# COMPACT_ATOMS: atom_id res chain seq x y z
N ASN A 1 -10.94 6.53 -13.95
CA ASN A 1 -11.02 6.05 -12.55
C ASN A 1 -11.85 7.05 -11.74
N ALA A 2 -12.76 6.56 -10.89
CA ALA A 2 -13.74 7.38 -10.16
C ALA A 2 -13.08 8.48 -9.30
N ARG A 3 -11.91 8.21 -8.71
CA ARG A 3 -11.20 9.18 -7.84
C ARG A 3 -10.75 10.43 -8.61
N PHE A 4 -10.21 10.26 -9.82
CA PHE A 4 -9.81 11.39 -10.67
C PHE A 4 -11.01 12.17 -11.20
N GLN A 5 -12.13 11.50 -11.50
CA GLN A 5 -13.36 12.16 -11.92
C GLN A 5 -13.97 12.99 -10.78
N ALA A 6 -14.04 12.44 -9.56
CA ALA A 6 -14.60 13.12 -8.39
C ALA A 6 -13.79 14.35 -7.95
N THR A 7 -12.49 14.36 -8.21
CA THR A 7 -11.58 15.42 -7.76
C THR A 7 -11.18 16.42 -8.84
N ASN A 8 -11.45 16.10 -10.12
CA ASN A 8 -11.04 16.85 -11.30
C ASN A 8 -9.53 17.17 -11.35
N VAL A 9 -8.71 16.34 -10.69
CA VAL A 9 -7.25 16.52 -10.63
C VAL A 9 -6.63 16.13 -11.96
N LYS A 10 -5.64 16.91 -12.39
CA LYS A 10 -4.86 16.67 -13.61
C LYS A 10 -3.38 16.59 -13.28
N ALA A 11 -2.65 15.76 -14.02
CA ALA A 11 -1.19 15.77 -13.99
C ALA A 11 -0.67 17.15 -14.42
N ARG A 12 0.32 17.67 -13.71
CA ARG A 12 0.91 18.99 -14.01
C ARG A 12 1.77 18.91 -15.27
N ASN A 13 2.48 17.80 -15.44
CA ASN A 13 3.42 17.53 -16.53
C ASN A 13 3.62 16.02 -16.69
N SER A 14 4.41 15.61 -17.69
CA SER A 14 4.73 14.21 -17.99
C SER A 14 5.51 13.48 -16.89
N THR A 15 6.10 14.20 -15.93
CA THR A 15 6.86 13.62 -14.81
C THR A 15 6.06 13.54 -13.51
N SER A 16 4.79 13.92 -13.54
CA SER A 16 3.91 13.84 -12.38
C SER A 16 3.62 12.38 -12.03
N VAL A 17 3.85 11.99 -10.77
CA VAL A 17 3.45 10.67 -10.28
C VAL A 17 1.92 10.64 -10.15
N ILE A 18 1.28 9.84 -10.99
CA ILE A 18 -0.18 9.68 -11.03
C ILE A 18 -0.64 8.64 -10.00
N CYS A 19 0.16 7.60 -9.81
CA CYS A 19 -0.14 6.47 -8.93
C CYS A 19 1.16 5.85 -8.43
N ASN A 20 1.13 5.30 -7.22
CA ASN A 20 2.14 4.41 -6.68
C ASN A 20 1.55 3.01 -6.63
N GLU A 21 2.38 2.01 -6.84
CA GLU A 21 2.03 0.61 -6.66
C GLU A 21 2.67 0.11 -5.37
N LEU A 22 1.88 -0.52 -4.52
CA LEU A 22 2.34 -1.24 -3.35
C LEU A 22 2.15 -2.73 -3.60
N VAL A 23 3.22 -3.50 -3.45
CA VAL A 23 3.15 -4.97 -3.42
C VAL A 23 3.07 -5.39 -1.96
N LEU A 24 1.95 -6.02 -1.60
CA LEU A 24 1.73 -6.56 -0.26
C LEU A 24 1.86 -8.07 -0.34
N THR A 25 2.76 -8.65 0.47
CA THR A 25 2.94 -10.10 0.54
C THR A 25 3.57 -10.49 1.89
N ALA A 26 3.75 -11.79 2.08
CA ALA A 26 4.48 -12.43 3.16
C ALA A 26 5.27 -13.62 2.59
N SER A 27 5.99 -14.35 3.43
CA SER A 27 6.76 -15.50 2.95
C SER A 27 5.84 -16.66 2.53
N PRO A 28 6.27 -17.55 1.61
CA PRO A 28 5.48 -18.71 1.21
C PRO A 28 5.03 -19.57 2.39
N GLU A 29 5.88 -19.71 3.41
CA GLU A 29 5.62 -20.53 4.60
C GLU A 29 4.44 -19.99 5.41
N PHE A 30 4.24 -18.67 5.43
CA PHE A 30 3.09 -18.06 6.10
C PHE A 30 1.78 -18.48 5.43
N PHE A 31 1.76 -18.61 4.10
CA PHE A 31 0.59 -18.96 3.31
C PHE A 31 0.35 -20.47 3.17
N ALA A 32 1.24 -21.33 3.69
CA ALA A 32 1.03 -22.78 3.68
C ALA A 32 -0.21 -23.22 4.46
N ASN A 33 -0.71 -22.38 5.38
CA ASN A 33 -2.00 -22.55 6.06
C ASN A 33 -3.07 -21.68 5.39
N SER A 34 -4.10 -22.29 4.80
CA SER A 34 -5.17 -21.57 4.09
C SER A 34 -5.93 -20.57 4.96
N LYS A 35 -6.06 -20.82 6.27
CA LYS A 35 -6.69 -19.87 7.20
C LYS A 35 -5.92 -18.55 7.27
N ASN A 36 -4.60 -18.61 7.15
CA ASN A 36 -3.76 -17.41 7.18
C ASN A 36 -4.00 -16.52 5.96
N LEU A 37 -4.33 -17.09 4.80
CA LEU A 37 -4.61 -16.31 3.59
C LEU A 37 -5.86 -15.44 3.77
N GLU A 38 -6.97 -16.01 4.25
CA GLU A 38 -8.21 -15.25 4.45
C GLU A 38 -8.05 -14.13 5.48
N ASP A 39 -7.41 -14.42 6.61
CA ASP A 39 -7.15 -13.43 7.65
C ASP A 39 -6.17 -12.35 7.16
N TRP A 40 -5.16 -12.73 6.38
CA TRP A 40 -4.22 -11.80 5.78
C TRP A 40 -4.90 -10.87 4.77
N ILE A 41 -5.78 -11.37 3.89
CA ILE A 41 -6.54 -10.55 2.94
C ILE A 41 -7.37 -9.50 3.68
N LYS A 42 -8.08 -9.89 4.75
CA LYS A 42 -8.88 -8.95 5.55
C LYS A 42 -8.02 -7.84 6.14
N VAL A 43 -6.88 -8.20 6.74
CA VAL A 43 -5.91 -7.24 7.29
C VAL A 43 -5.35 -6.32 6.20
N GLN A 44 -5.06 -6.82 5.00
CA GLN A 44 -4.55 -5.99 3.90
C GLN A 44 -5.60 -4.98 3.42
N MET A 45 -6.86 -5.40 3.30
CA MET A 45 -7.95 -4.50 2.92
C MET A 45 -8.20 -3.43 3.99
N GLU A 46 -8.13 -3.79 5.28
CA GLU A 46 -8.22 -2.84 6.40
C GLU A 46 -7.06 -1.84 6.37
N TYR A 47 -5.82 -2.32 6.18
CA TYR A 47 -4.65 -1.46 6.04
C TYR A 47 -4.81 -0.46 4.89
N LEU A 48 -5.21 -0.93 3.71
CA LEU A 48 -5.41 -0.07 2.54
C LEU A 48 -6.51 0.97 2.78
N HIS A 49 -7.62 0.55 3.39
CA HIS A 49 -8.73 1.43 3.72
C HIS A 49 -8.33 2.51 4.73
N ASN A 50 -7.67 2.12 5.83
CA ASN A 50 -7.34 3.04 6.92
C ASN A 50 -6.20 4.00 6.55
N GLU A 51 -5.18 3.54 5.82
CA GLU A 51 -4.02 4.38 5.49
C GLU A 51 -4.19 5.23 4.23
N TYR A 52 -4.98 4.75 3.26
CA TYR A 52 -5.11 5.40 1.95
C TYR A 52 -6.55 5.73 1.56
N GLY A 53 -7.55 5.04 2.12
CA GLY A 53 -8.97 5.33 1.89
C GLY A 53 -9.32 5.38 0.40
N GLU A 54 -10.00 6.45 -0.02
CA GLU A 54 -10.42 6.68 -1.40
C GLU A 54 -9.27 6.82 -2.41
N ASN A 55 -8.04 6.98 -1.93
CA ASN A 55 -6.85 7.03 -2.78
C ASN A 55 -6.32 5.63 -3.10
N ALA A 56 -6.72 4.56 -2.38
CA ALA A 56 -6.50 3.18 -2.80
C ALA A 56 -7.55 2.82 -3.86
N ILE A 57 -7.21 3.06 -5.12
CA ILE A 57 -8.19 3.02 -6.22
C ILE A 57 -8.37 1.63 -6.84
N ASN A 58 -7.46 0.70 -6.54
CA ASN A 58 -7.50 -0.67 -7.00
C ASN A 58 -6.61 -1.56 -6.11
N ALA A 59 -7.01 -2.81 -5.90
CA ALA A 59 -6.21 -3.84 -5.25
C ALA A 59 -6.53 -5.18 -5.93
N VAL A 60 -5.52 -5.84 -6.49
CA VAL A 60 -5.67 -7.13 -7.19
C VAL A 60 -4.91 -8.20 -6.41
N LEU A 61 -5.60 -9.26 -6.04
CA LEU A 61 -5.01 -10.44 -5.41
C LEU A 61 -4.57 -11.42 -6.49
N HIS A 62 -3.29 -11.78 -6.49
CA HIS A 62 -2.73 -12.84 -7.35
C HIS A 62 -2.55 -14.12 -6.51
N LEU A 63 -3.12 -15.22 -7.00
CA LEU A 63 -3.06 -16.56 -6.39
C LEU A 63 -2.52 -17.63 -7.36
N ASP A 64 -2.22 -17.21 -8.58
CA ASP A 64 -1.74 -18.03 -9.70
C ASP A 64 -0.20 -18.04 -9.82
N GLU A 65 0.49 -17.32 -8.93
CA GLU A 65 1.94 -17.28 -8.81
C GLU A 65 2.45 -18.10 -7.60
N GLN A 66 3.77 -18.13 -7.38
CA GLN A 66 4.38 -18.94 -6.32
C GLN A 66 3.94 -18.54 -4.91
N THR A 67 3.71 -17.25 -4.67
CA THR A 67 3.35 -16.71 -3.36
C THR A 67 2.18 -15.74 -3.51
N PRO A 68 1.10 -15.90 -2.72
CA PRO A 68 0.01 -14.92 -2.71
C PRO A 68 0.51 -13.50 -2.46
N HIS A 69 0.05 -12.56 -3.29
CA HIS A 69 0.38 -11.14 -3.13
C HIS A 69 -0.72 -10.23 -3.69
N ILE A 70 -0.74 -9.00 -3.22
CA ILE A 70 -1.68 -7.97 -3.67
C ILE A 70 -0.92 -6.82 -4.32
N HIS A 71 -1.31 -6.47 -5.54
CA HIS A 71 -0.94 -5.23 -6.20
C HIS A 71 -1.96 -4.14 -5.87
N ALA A 72 -1.59 -3.16 -5.06
CA ALA A 72 -2.45 -2.05 -4.66
C ALA A 72 -2.01 -0.73 -5.28
N PHE A 73 -2.95 -0.04 -5.94
CA PHE A 73 -2.69 1.20 -6.68
C PHE A 73 -3.19 2.40 -5.87
N ILE A 74 -2.24 3.25 -5.43
CA ILE A 74 -2.47 4.40 -4.56
C ILE A 74 -2.24 5.72 -5.32
N THR A 75 -3.27 6.54 -5.45
CA THR A 75 -3.14 7.88 -6.04
C THR A 75 -2.71 8.90 -4.99
N PRO A 76 -1.63 9.68 -5.20
CA PRO A 76 -1.17 10.66 -4.22
C PRO A 76 -1.96 11.98 -4.31
N ILE A 77 -3.29 11.89 -4.23
CA ILE A 77 -4.19 13.04 -4.28
C ILE A 77 -4.40 13.58 -2.86
N GLU A 78 -3.98 14.81 -2.64
CA GLU A 78 -4.21 15.55 -1.39
C GLU A 78 -5.32 16.58 -1.59
N ASN A 79 -6.13 16.79 -0.55
CA ASN A 79 -7.03 17.94 -0.44
C ASN A 79 -6.43 18.96 0.52
N LYS A 80 -6.20 20.19 0.04
CA LYS A 80 -5.84 21.32 0.89
C LYS A 80 -6.86 22.43 0.68
N ASN A 81 -7.69 22.68 1.70
CA ASN A 81 -8.71 23.74 1.72
C ASN A 81 -9.69 23.65 0.53
N GLY A 82 -10.14 22.45 0.17
CA GLY A 82 -11.07 22.22 -0.94
C GLY A 82 -10.39 22.09 -2.31
N ILE A 83 -9.07 22.26 -2.39
CA ILE A 83 -8.30 22.13 -3.62
C ILE A 83 -7.62 20.76 -3.64
N TYR A 84 -7.98 19.94 -4.61
CA TYR A 84 -7.36 18.64 -4.84
C TYR A 84 -6.14 18.78 -5.77
N LYS A 85 -5.05 18.06 -5.46
CA LYS A 85 -3.83 18.04 -6.29
C LYS A 85 -3.07 16.72 -6.16
N LEU A 86 -2.32 16.34 -7.20
CA LEU A 86 -1.30 15.30 -7.10
C LEU A 86 -0.06 15.85 -6.38
N ASN A 87 0.36 15.20 -5.30
CA ASN A 87 1.53 15.59 -4.53
C ASN A 87 2.20 14.39 -3.85
N ASN A 88 2.88 13.57 -4.64
CA ASN A 88 3.51 12.33 -4.13
C ASN A 88 4.51 12.55 -3.00
N LYS A 89 5.33 13.59 -3.11
CA LYS A 89 6.40 13.89 -2.15
C LYS A 89 5.85 14.16 -0.74
N SER A 90 4.67 14.76 -0.66
CA SER A 90 4.00 15.06 0.61
C SER A 90 3.11 13.92 1.07
N TYR A 91 2.42 13.27 0.12
CA TYR A 91 1.44 12.23 0.42
C TYR A 91 2.09 10.93 0.92
N MET A 92 3.15 10.49 0.25
CA MET A 92 3.84 9.25 0.65
C MET A 92 4.76 9.52 1.83
N LYS A 93 4.55 8.73 2.90
CA LYS A 93 5.39 8.75 4.10
C LYS A 93 6.79 8.19 3.76
N LYS A 94 7.76 8.43 4.65
CA LYS A 94 9.08 7.77 4.55
C LYS A 94 8.90 6.25 4.60
N TYR A 95 9.72 5.50 3.85
CA TYR A 95 9.60 4.05 3.76
C TYR A 95 9.71 3.36 5.12
N GLU A 96 10.59 3.83 6.01
CA GLU A 96 10.73 3.27 7.36
C GLU A 96 9.44 3.40 8.17
N THR A 97 8.79 4.56 8.06
CA THR A 97 7.48 4.82 8.69
C THR A 97 6.39 3.95 8.08
N MET A 98 6.39 3.78 6.75
CA MET A 98 5.44 2.89 6.09
C MET A 98 5.60 1.43 6.54
N GLN A 99 6.84 0.95 6.67
CA GLN A 99 7.14 -0.38 7.19
C GLN A 99 6.68 -0.54 8.65
N ASP A 100 6.91 0.47 9.49
CA ASP A 100 6.46 0.46 10.90
C ASP A 100 4.94 0.39 11.00
N ILE A 101 4.24 1.18 10.18
CA ILE A 101 2.77 1.17 10.11
C ILE A 101 2.28 -0.19 9.62
N TYR A 102 2.78 -0.66 8.48
CA TYR A 102 2.39 -1.95 7.90
C TYR A 102 2.60 -3.11 8.86
N PHE A 103 3.70 -3.10 9.62
CA PHE A 103 3.94 -4.11 10.66
C PHE A 103 2.89 -4.07 11.77
N LYS A 104 2.38 -2.90 12.19
CA LYS A 104 1.33 -2.83 13.23
C LYS A 104 0.07 -3.60 12.84
N TYR A 105 -0.34 -3.53 11.57
CA TYR A 105 -1.48 -4.28 11.05
C TYR A 105 -1.21 -5.78 10.96
N ASN A 106 0.02 -6.17 10.61
CA ASN A 106 0.39 -7.57 10.38
C ASN A 106 0.87 -8.29 11.66
N LYS A 107 1.19 -7.57 12.74
CA LYS A 107 1.65 -8.14 14.01
C LYS A 107 0.67 -9.15 14.62
N PRO A 108 -0.66 -8.94 14.61
CA PRO A 108 -1.63 -9.95 15.10
C PRO A 108 -1.60 -11.27 14.31
N LEU A 109 -1.12 -11.26 13.06
CA LEU A 109 -0.95 -12.47 12.24
C LEU A 109 0.34 -13.23 12.56
N GLY A 110 1.14 -12.77 13.53
CA GLY A 110 2.44 -13.36 13.87
C GLY A 110 3.57 -13.02 12.90
N LEU A 111 3.32 -12.12 11.93
CA LEU A 111 4.35 -11.63 11.02
C LEU A 111 5.30 -10.69 11.75
N ILE A 112 6.57 -10.71 11.34
CA ILE A 112 7.63 -9.88 11.91
C ILE A 112 7.98 -8.71 10.98
N ARG A 113 8.38 -7.58 11.56
CA ARG A 113 8.87 -6.45 10.80
C ARG A 113 10.19 -6.80 10.12
N GLY A 114 10.37 -6.39 8.86
CA GLY A 114 11.66 -6.44 8.18
C GLY A 114 12.76 -5.70 8.96
N ILE A 115 14.01 -6.09 8.73
CA ILE A 115 15.19 -5.49 9.36
C ILE A 115 15.29 -4.02 8.92
N LYS A 116 15.56 -3.12 9.87
CA LYS A 116 15.76 -1.68 9.57
C LYS A 116 17.02 -1.47 8.74
N LYS A 117 16.99 -0.46 7.87
CA LYS A 117 18.13 -0.10 7.00
C LYS A 117 19.45 0.06 7.76
N GLU A 118 19.41 0.68 8.93
CA GLU A 118 20.56 0.90 9.82
C GLU A 118 21.31 -0.40 10.20
N VAL A 119 20.62 -1.54 10.13
CA VAL A 119 21.13 -2.86 10.50
C VAL A 119 21.28 -3.77 9.27
N SER A 120 20.53 -3.51 8.20
CA SER A 120 20.37 -4.48 7.11
C SER A 120 21.51 -4.50 6.08
N ASN A 121 22.51 -3.62 6.16
CA ASN A 121 23.58 -3.46 5.14
C ASN A 121 23.06 -3.42 3.69
N ALA A 122 21.77 -3.11 3.49
CA ALA A 122 21.13 -3.09 2.19
C ALA A 122 21.41 -1.72 1.56
N GLU A 123 21.98 -1.75 0.35
CA GLU A 123 22.32 -0.57 -0.45
C GLU A 123 21.08 0.30 -0.75
#